data_AF-A0A382CHU8-F1
#
_entry.id   AF-A0A382CHU8-F1
#
_cell.length_a   1.000
_cell.length_b   1.000
_cell.length_c   1.000
_cell.angle_alpha   90.00
_cell.angle_beta   90.00
_cell.angle_gamma   90.00
#
_symmetry.space_group_name_H-M   'P 1'
#
loop_
_entity.id
_entity.type
_entity.pdbx_description
1 polymer ?
#
loop_
_entity_poly.entity_id
_entity_poly.type
_entity_poly.pdbx_seq_one_letter_code
_entity_poly.pdbx_strand_id
1 'polypeptide(L)'
;MTIKKKFKKSARENLDIGSRSDALTRYMSEISKIKPLTRDEECKLGHQIAEGDITALQKLVQRNLKYVVSIANKYRGCGLSLQDLIEEGNIGIIQAA
;
A
#
# COMPACT_ATOMS: atom_id res chain seq x y z
N MET A 1 54.10 -9.02 -25.79
CA MET A 1 53.55 -10.40 -25.65
C MET A 1 53.63 -10.74 -24.17
N THR A 2 52.57 -10.96 -23.38
CA THR A 2 51.38 -11.78 -23.65
C THR A 2 50.22 -11.36 -22.73
N ILE A 3 49.16 -10.85 -23.37
CA ILE A 3 47.73 -11.13 -23.20
C ILE A 3 47.11 -11.20 -21.78
N LYS A 4 46.32 -10.16 -21.51
CA LYS A 4 45.23 -10.04 -20.53
C LYS A 4 44.26 -11.22 -20.58
N LYS A 5 43.85 -11.78 -19.43
CA LYS A 5 42.60 -12.55 -19.32
C LYS A 5 41.74 -12.03 -18.16
N LYS A 6 40.74 -11.24 -18.53
CA LYS A 6 39.62 -10.79 -17.70
C LYS A 6 38.87 -12.00 -17.17
N PHE A 7 38.81 -12.18 -15.85
CA PHE A 7 37.71 -12.93 -15.22
C PHE A 7 36.66 -11.94 -14.73
N LYS A 8 35.69 -11.71 -15.61
CA LYS A 8 34.46 -10.98 -15.36
C LYS A 8 33.56 -11.92 -14.53
N LYS A 9 33.62 -11.86 -13.20
CA LYS A 9 32.66 -12.55 -12.35
C LYS A 9 31.37 -11.74 -12.34
N SER A 10 30.49 -12.15 -13.24
CA SER A 10 29.13 -11.65 -13.43
C SER A 10 28.39 -11.51 -12.11
N ALA A 11 27.62 -10.42 -12.04
CA ALA A 11 26.71 -10.07 -10.97
C ALA A 11 25.96 -11.30 -10.44
N ARG A 12 26.19 -11.61 -9.16
CA ARG A 12 25.18 -12.29 -8.36
C ARG A 12 24.11 -11.24 -8.12
N GLU A 13 22.96 -11.39 -8.76
CA GLU A 13 21.72 -10.73 -8.36
C GLU A 13 21.52 -11.02 -6.88
N ASN A 14 21.70 -9.99 -6.05
CA ASN A 14 21.11 -9.98 -4.73
C ASN A 14 19.60 -9.93 -4.95
N LEU A 15 18.95 -11.09 -4.91
CA LEU A 15 17.54 -11.17 -4.53
C LEU A 15 17.46 -10.73 -3.08
N ASP A 16 17.47 -9.42 -2.88
CA ASP A 16 17.12 -8.77 -1.63
C ASP A 16 15.62 -9.03 -1.42
N ILE A 17 15.32 -10.16 -0.77
CA ILE A 17 14.01 -10.41 -0.18
C ILE A 17 13.92 -9.39 0.94
N GLY A 18 13.50 -8.17 0.59
CA GLY A 18 13.53 -7.01 1.47
C GLY A 18 12.89 -7.34 2.81
N SER A 19 13.49 -6.83 3.89
CA SER A 19 12.97 -7.04 5.25
C SER A 19 11.50 -6.62 5.31
N ARG A 20 10.68 -7.28 6.13
CA ARG A 20 9.27 -6.85 6.35
C ARG A 20 9.18 -5.37 6.75
N SER A 21 10.18 -4.87 7.46
CA SER A 21 10.32 -3.45 7.80
C SER A 21 10.46 -2.57 6.55
N ASP A 22 11.18 -3.03 5.54
CA ASP A 22 11.39 -2.30 4.28
C ASP A 22 10.11 -2.27 3.44
N ALA A 23 9.36 -3.37 3.42
CA ALA A 23 8.06 -3.45 2.73
C ALA A 23 7.04 -2.48 3.35
N LEU A 24 6.91 -2.47 4.68
CA LEU A 24 6.01 -1.55 5.38
C LEU A 24 6.43 -0.08 5.17
N THR A 25 7.73 0.20 5.17
CA THR A 25 8.26 1.55 4.94
C THR A 25 7.93 2.04 3.52
N ARG A 26 8.08 1.17 2.50
CA ARG A 26 7.70 1.49 1.11
C ARG A 26 6.20 1.75 1.00
N TYR A 27 5.38 0.88 1.58
CA TYR A 27 3.92 1.05 1.64
C TYR A 27 3.53 2.40 2.24
N MET A 28 4.09 2.74 3.41
CA MET A 28 3.84 4.02 4.10
C MET A 28 4.22 5.23 3.23
N SER A 29 5.36 5.14 2.53
CA SER A 29 5.81 6.18 1.61
C SER A 29 4.84 6.36 0.43
N GLU A 30 4.33 5.28 -0.13
CA GLU A 30 3.37 5.31 -1.24
C GLU A 30 2.03 5.93 -0.82
N ILE A 31 1.44 5.45 0.28
CA ILE A 31 0.14 5.94 0.73
C ILE A 31 0.19 7.40 1.22
N SER A 32 1.34 7.87 1.70
CA SER A 32 1.49 9.24 2.18
C SER A 32 1.20 10.29 1.10
N LYS A 33 1.48 9.92 -0.17
CA LYS A 33 1.30 10.74 -1.38
C LYS A 33 -0.15 10.77 -1.86
N ILE A 34 -0.98 9.83 -1.39
CA ILE A 34 -2.39 9.77 -1.75
C ILE A 34 -3.11 10.96 -1.13
N LYS A 35 -3.77 11.75 -1.96
CA LYS A 35 -4.64 12.83 -1.49
C LYS A 35 -5.93 12.20 -0.93
N PRO A 36 -6.54 12.72 0.14
CA PRO A 36 -7.88 12.30 0.54
C PRO A 36 -8.92 12.67 -0.52
N LEU A 37 -10.06 12.00 -0.52
CA LEU A 37 -11.21 12.45 -1.31
C LEU A 37 -11.89 13.64 -0.62
N THR A 38 -12.45 14.51 -1.44
CA THR A 38 -13.45 15.47 -0.99
C THR A 38 -14.82 14.80 -0.94
N ARG A 39 -15.73 15.38 -0.15
CA ARG A 39 -17.11 14.87 -0.03
C ARG A 39 -17.83 14.76 -1.38
N ASP A 40 -17.59 15.70 -2.29
CA ASP A 40 -18.20 15.68 -3.62
C ASP A 40 -17.63 14.57 -4.50
N GLU A 41 -16.33 14.27 -4.38
CA GLU A 41 -15.71 13.15 -5.09
C GLU A 41 -16.20 11.80 -4.56
N GLU A 42 -16.37 11.67 -3.24
CA GLU A 42 -16.96 10.47 -2.63
C GLU A 42 -18.38 10.23 -3.13
N CYS A 43 -19.21 11.28 -3.18
CA CYS A 43 -20.59 11.17 -3.68
C CYS A 43 -20.63 10.71 -5.15
N LYS A 44 -19.74 11.26 -5.99
CA LYS A 44 -19.61 10.84 -7.40
C LYS A 44 -19.17 9.39 -7.53
N LEU A 45 -18.13 8.98 -6.79
CA LEU A 45 -17.66 7.60 -6.81
C LEU A 45 -18.74 6.64 -6.30
N GLY A 46 -19.46 7.00 -5.24
CA GLY A 46 -20.56 6.20 -4.71
C GLY A 46 -21.67 5.96 -5.74
N HIS A 47 -22.01 6.96 -6.54
CA HIS A 47 -22.98 6.79 -7.62
C HIS A 47 -22.48 5.80 -8.68
N GLN A 48 -21.23 5.93 -9.11
CA GLN A 48 -20.61 5.02 -10.09
C GLN A 48 -20.51 3.58 -9.56
N ILE A 49 -20.22 3.41 -8.27
CA ILE A 49 -20.18 2.10 -7.61
C ILE A 49 -21.58 1.48 -7.60
N ALA A 50 -22.63 2.25 -7.34
CA ALA A 50 -24.02 1.77 -7.38
C ALA A 50 -24.44 1.32 -8.80
N GLU A 51 -23.83 1.88 -9.84
CA GLU A 51 -24.00 1.44 -11.23
C GLU A 51 -23.13 0.22 -11.60
N GLY A 52 -22.29 -0.26 -10.67
CA GLY A 52 -21.43 -1.44 -10.85
C GLY A 52 -20.01 -1.14 -11.34
N ASP A 53 -19.55 0.12 -11.29
CA ASP A 53 -18.18 0.48 -11.69
C ASP A 53 -17.15 0.01 -10.64
N ILE A 54 -16.52 -1.13 -10.92
CA ILE A 54 -15.44 -1.71 -10.10
C ILE A 54 -14.23 -0.77 -10.01
N THR A 55 -13.97 0.03 -11.05
CA THR A 55 -12.86 1.00 -11.05
C THR A 55 -13.12 2.13 -10.06
N ALA A 56 -14.38 2.58 -9.96
CA ALA A 56 -14.80 3.56 -8.97
C ALA A 56 -14.63 3.00 -7.54
N LEU A 57 -14.99 1.73 -7.32
CA LEU A 57 -14.77 1.04 -6.04
C LEU A 57 -13.28 1.00 -5.67
N GLN A 58 -12.43 0.53 -6.59
CA GLN A 58 -10.99 0.49 -6.38
C GLN A 58 -10.42 1.88 -6.06
N LYS A 59 -10.89 2.91 -6.75
CA LYS A 59 -10.47 4.29 -6.51
C LYS A 59 -10.91 4.79 -5.14
N LEU A 60 -12.15 4.50 -4.73
CA LEU A 60 -12.65 4.83 -3.39
C LEU A 60 -11.77 4.19 -2.30
N VAL A 61 -11.52 2.88 -2.42
CA VAL A 61 -10.70 2.12 -1.47
C VAL A 61 -9.27 2.68 -1.40
N GLN A 62 -8.60 2.84 -2.54
CA GLN A 62 -7.22 3.34 -2.59
C GLN A 62 -7.07 4.73 -1.96
N ARG A 63 -8.05 5.61 -2.16
CA ARG A 63 -8.02 6.97 -1.63
C ARG A 63 -8.25 7.04 -0.12
N ASN A 64 -8.78 5.97 0.47
CA ASN A 64 -9.00 5.84 1.89
C ASN A 64 -7.88 5.08 2.63
N LEU A 65 -6.85 4.56 1.95
CA LEU A 65 -5.73 3.86 2.61
C LEU A 65 -5.01 4.71 3.66
N LYS A 66 -4.87 6.02 3.41
CA LYS A 66 -4.29 6.96 4.39
C LYS A 66 -5.15 7.08 5.65
N TYR A 67 -6.48 6.99 5.49
CA TYR A 67 -7.41 6.98 6.61
C TYR A 67 -7.27 5.70 7.44
N VAL A 68 -7.16 4.52 6.80
CA VAL A 68 -6.90 3.24 7.50
C VAL A 68 -5.70 3.36 8.42
N VAL A 69 -4.57 3.84 7.91
CA VAL A 69 -3.35 4.01 8.71
C VAL A 69 -3.56 5.00 9.85
N SER A 70 -4.33 6.07 9.64
CA SER A 70 -4.65 7.02 10.71
C SER A 70 -5.46 6.39 11.85
N ILE A 71 -6.35 5.45 11.53
CA ILE A 71 -7.16 4.72 12.52
C ILE A 71 -6.33 3.62 13.18
N ALA A 72 -5.60 2.82 12.40
CA ALA A 72 -4.73 1.76 12.92
C ALA A 72 -3.68 2.29 13.91
N ASN A 73 -3.15 3.50 13.67
CA ASN A 73 -2.23 4.14 14.62
C ASN A 73 -2.84 4.39 16.01
N LYS A 74 -4.16 4.57 16.12
CA LYS A 74 -4.86 4.76 17.41
C LYS A 74 -4.96 3.47 18.23
N TYR A 75 -4.82 2.30 17.60
CA TYR A 75 -4.92 0.99 18.23
C TYR A 75 -3.57 0.33 18.48
N ARG A 76 -2.47 1.08 18.38
CA ARG A 76 -1.13 0.57 18.71
C ARG A 76 -1.06 0.18 20.18
N GLY A 77 -0.39 -0.94 20.47
CA GLY A 77 -0.25 -1.45 21.83
C GLY A 77 -1.39 -2.34 22.30
N CYS A 78 -2.39 -2.61 21.47
CA CYS A 78 -3.51 -3.52 21.77
C CYS A 78 -3.20 -5.01 21.48
N GLY A 79 -1.93 -5.42 21.48
CA GLY A 79 -1.52 -6.81 21.27
C GLY A 79 -1.37 -7.26 19.81
N LEU A 80 -1.75 -6.43 18.84
CA LEU A 80 -1.50 -6.65 17.41
C LEU A 80 -0.38 -5.74 16.89
N SER A 81 0.32 -6.18 15.85
CA SER A 81 1.29 -5.32 15.16
C SER A 81 0.55 -4.22 14.39
N LEU A 82 1.24 -3.09 14.13
CA LEU A 82 0.66 -2.03 13.30
C LEU A 82 0.32 -2.54 11.89
N GLN A 83 1.11 -3.48 11.36
CA GLN A 83 0.85 -4.05 10.05
C GLN A 83 -0.46 -4.85 10.05
N ASP A 84 -0.68 -5.71 11.05
CA ASP A 84 -1.92 -6.49 11.15
C ASP A 84 -3.14 -5.57 11.28
N LEU A 85 -3.05 -4.52 12.10
CA LEU A 85 -4.12 -3.52 12.25
C LEU A 85 -4.45 -2.80 10.93
N ILE A 86 -3.44 -2.57 10.09
CA ILE A 86 -3.62 -1.95 8.77
C ILE A 86 -4.26 -2.95 7.80
N GLU A 87 -3.83 -4.21 7.82
CA GLU A 87 -4.39 -5.28 6.98
C GLU A 87 -5.88 -5.48 7.29
N GLU A 88 -6.25 -5.60 8.57
CA GLU A 88 -7.64 -5.69 9.01
C GLU A 88 -8.46 -4.44 8.63
N GLY A 89 -7.88 -3.25 8.82
CA GLY A 89 -8.54 -2.01 8.43
C GLY A 89 -8.78 -1.89 6.92
N ASN A 90 -7.85 -2.37 6.10
CA ASN A 90 -8.00 -2.39 4.64
C ASN A 90 -9.12 -3.34 4.21
N ILE A 91 -9.21 -4.52 4.84
CA ILE A 91 -10.32 -5.46 4.62
C ILE A 91 -11.66 -4.80 4.99
N GLY A 92 -11.71 -4.12 6.14
CA GLY A 92 -12.90 -3.41 6.60
C GLY A 92 -13.38 -2.34 5.62
N ILE A 93 -12.46 -1.59 5.00
CA ILE A 93 -12.83 -0.61 3.96
C ILE A 93 -13.40 -1.29 2.71
N ILE A 94 -12.79 -2.39 2.26
CA ILE A 94 -13.28 -3.12 1.09
C ILE A 94 -14.69 -3.67 1.33
N GLN A 95 -14.99 -4.12 2.55
CA GLN A 95 -16.30 -4.62 2.93
C GLN A 95 -17.36 -3.52 3.10
N ALA A 96 -16.94 -2.31 3.47
CA ALA A 96 -17.84 -1.18 3.70
C ALA A 96 -18.20 -0.40 2.42
N ALA A 97 -17.39 -0.53 1.38
CA ALA A 97 -17.52 0.16 0.10
C ALA A 97 -18.42 -0.61 -0.87
#